data_AF-A0A846CKN8-F1
#
_entry.id   AF-A0A846CKN8-F1
#
_cell.length_a   1.000
_cell.length_b   1.000
_cell.length_c   1.000
_cell.angle_alpha   90.00
_cell.angle_beta   90.00
_cell.angle_gamma   90.00
#
_symmetry.space_group_name_H-M   'P 1'
#
loop_
_entity.id
_entity.type
_entity.pdbx_description
1 polymer ?
#
loop_
_entity_poly.entity_id
_entity_poly.type
_entity_poly.pdbx_seq_one_letter_code
_entity_poly.pdbx_strand_id
1 'polypeptide(L)' 'MLSNNLQLKTVNFTEKEASVVLLIASGFTDSQISSYLHLSNSYVPTLIKRIIKKYNFSNRCELAAVFVNSFYLSST' A
#
# COMPACT_ATOMS: atom_id res chain seq x y z
N MET A 1 -21.01 -26.60 8.01
CA MET A 1 -21.01 -25.58 6.93
C MET A 1 -21.23 -24.24 7.62
N LEU A 2 -20.31 -23.28 7.72
CA LEU A 2 -19.25 -22.82 6.82
C LEU A 2 -18.00 -22.48 7.66
N SER A 3 -16.91 -23.21 7.50
CA SER A 3 -15.61 -22.75 7.97
C SER A 3 -15.14 -21.71 6.97
N ASN A 4 -15.47 -20.44 7.20
CA ASN A 4 -14.94 -19.34 6.41
C ASN A 4 -13.43 -19.30 6.66
N ASN A 5 -12.68 -19.93 5.76
CA ASN A 5 -11.24 -19.78 5.65
C ASN A 5 -10.95 -18.33 5.25
N LEU A 6 -11.01 -17.42 6.22
CA LEU A 6 -10.35 -16.12 6.13
C LEU A 6 -8.84 -16.39 6.17
N GLN A 7 -8.29 -16.88 5.07
CA GLN A 7 -6.86 -16.79 4.84
C GLN A 7 -6.56 -15.29 4.76
N LEU A 8 -6.07 -14.74 5.85
CA LEU A 8 -5.47 -13.41 5.86
C LEU A 8 -4.36 -13.45 4.81
N LYS A 9 -4.59 -12.80 3.67
CA LYS A 9 -3.60 -12.71 2.61
C LYS A 9 -2.43 -11.89 3.14
N THR A 10 -1.38 -12.56 3.58
CA THR A 10 -0.15 -11.90 4.02
C THR A 10 0.52 -11.28 2.81
N VAL A 11 0.39 -9.96 2.68
CA VAL A 11 1.05 -9.20 1.62
C VAL A 11 2.48 -8.93 2.04
N ASN A 12 3.45 -9.57 1.38
CA ASN A 12 4.86 -9.31 1.61
C ASN A 12 5.39 -8.28 0.61
N PHE A 13 5.54 -7.04 1.06
CA PHE A 13 6.14 -5.97 0.28
C PHE A 13 7.67 -6.01 0.37
N THR A 14 8.34 -5.61 -0.71
CA THR A 14 9.73 -5.16 -0.59
C THR A 14 9.79 -3.89 0.25
N GLU A 15 10.95 -3.56 0.82
CA GLU A 15 11.13 -2.34 1.63
C GLU A 15 10.64 -1.08 0.90
N LYS A 16 10.98 -0.94 -0.39
CA LYS A 16 10.53 0.20 -1.20
C LYS A 16 9.01 0.22 -1.40
N GLU A 17 8.39 -0.93 -1.67
CA GLU A 17 6.94 -1.03 -1.80
C GLU A 17 6.25 -0.71 -0.48
N ALA A 18 6.79 -1.19 0.64
CA ALA A 18 6.27 -0.93 1.98
C ALA A 18 6.31 0.57 2.30
N SER A 19 7.42 1.25 2.03
CA SER A 19 7.55 2.70 2.23
C SER A 19 6.52 3.49 1.41
N VAL A 20 6.29 3.12 0.15
CA VAL A 20 5.27 3.77 -0.69
C VAL A 20 3.87 3.52 -0.14
N VAL A 21 3.57 2.28 0.26
CA VAL A 21 2.25 1.90 0.80
C VAL A 21 1.96 2.61 2.12
N LEU A 22 2.95 2.72 3.01
CA LEU A 22 2.83 3.46 4.26
C LEU A 22 2.47 4.93 4.00
N LEU A 23 3.16 5.60 3.08
CA LEU A 23 2.88 7.00 2.75
C LEU A 23 1.49 7.17 2.11
N ILE A 24 1.05 6.23 1.27
CA ILE A 24 -0.31 6.21 0.72
C ILE A 24 -1.34 6.10 1.85
N ALA A 25 -1.14 5.18 2.79
CA ALA A 25 -2.01 5.00 3.96
C ALA A 25 -2.04 6.27 4.83
N SER A 26 -0.92 6.98 4.94
CA SER A 26 -0.81 8.27 5.60
C SER A 26 -1.38 9.45 4.81
N GLY A 27 -2.00 9.22 3.64
CA GLY A 27 -2.68 10.25 2.85
C GLY A 27 -1.77 11.08 1.94
N PHE A 28 -0.52 10.66 1.69
CA PHE A 28 0.40 11.40 0.82
C PHE A 28 -0.01 11.27 -0.65
N THR A 29 0.15 12.36 -1.39
CA THR A 29 0.00 12.43 -2.86
C THR A 29 1.24 11.89 -3.59
N ASP A 30 1.16 11.62 -4.89
CA ASP A 30 2.30 11.13 -5.68
C ASP A 30 3.49 12.08 -5.66
N SER A 31 3.24 13.39 -5.72
CA SER A 31 4.28 14.41 -5.64
C SER A 31 4.95 14.41 -4.27
N GLN A 32 4.19 14.26 -3.19
CA GLN A 32 4.75 14.21 -1.84
C GLN A 32 5.55 12.94 -1.61
N ILE A 33 5.06 11.78 -2.08
CA ILE A 33 5.79 10.50 -2.02
C ILE A 33 7.10 10.61 -2.80
N SER A 34 7.05 11.21 -3.98
CA SER A 34 8.21 11.46 -4.83
C SER A 34 9.27 12.27 -4.10
N SER A 35 8.88 13.40 -3.51
CA SER A 35 9.77 14.24 -2.70
C SER A 35 10.31 13.51 -1.47
N TYR A 36 9.46 12.78 -0.75
CA TYR A 36 9.82 12.11 0.50
C TYR A 36 10.78 10.93 0.30
N LEU A 37 10.61 10.17 -0.78
CA LEU A 37 11.45 9.01 -1.10
C LEU A 37 12.57 9.32 -2.08
N HIS A 38 12.75 10.58 -2.46
CA HIS A 38 13.72 11.01 -3.49
C HIS A 38 13.59 10.22 -4.80
N LEU A 39 12.34 9.98 -5.23
CA LEU A 39 12.00 9.30 -6.48
C LEU A 39 11.62 10.32 -7.55
N SER A 40 11.49 9.89 -8.81
CA SER A 40 10.96 10.78 -9.84
C SER A 40 9.43 10.81 -9.81
N ASN A 41 8.86 11.97 -10.17
CA ASN A 41 7.41 12.17 -10.26
C ASN A 41 6.73 11.21 -11.24
N SER A 42 7.43 10.74 -12.26
CA SER A 42 6.92 9.74 -13.22
C SER A 42 7.05 8.30 -12.71
N TYR A 43 7.99 8.03 -11.82
CA TYR A 43 8.23 6.69 -11.29
C TYR A 43 7.22 6.29 -10.22
N VAL A 44 6.84 7.20 -9.32
CA VAL A 44 5.86 6.94 -8.26
C VAL A 44 4.53 6.38 -8.78
N PRO A 45 3.81 7.03 -9.71
CA PRO A 45 2.54 6.50 -10.22
C PRO A 45 2.73 5.14 -10.92
N THR A 46 3.87 4.92 -11.58
CA THR A 46 4.22 3.64 -12.20
C THR A 46 4.40 2.54 -11.15
N LEU A 47 5.13 2.83 -10.07
CA LEU A 47 5.35 1.91 -8.97
C LEU A 47 4.04 1.56 -8.25
N ILE A 48 3.18 2.55 -7.98
CA ILE A 48 1.86 2.33 -7.37
C ILE A 48 1.00 1.40 -8.23
N LYS A 49 0.93 1.63 -9.55
CA LYS A 49 0.22 0.73 -10.47
C LYS A 49 0.77 -0.70 -10.43
N ARG A 50 2.09 -0.86 -10.34
CA ARG A 50 2.73 -2.18 -10.21
C ARG A 50 2.37 -2.85 -8.90
N ILE A 51 2.36 -2.13 -7.78
CA ILE A 51 1.94 -2.64 -6.46
C ILE A 51 0.48 -3.12 -6.52
N ILE A 52 -0.43 -2.27 -6.97
CA ILE A 52 -1.86 -2.58 -7.09
C ILE A 52 -2.06 -3.88 -7.89
N LYS A 53 -1.40 -3.98 -9.06
CA LYS A 53 -1.48 -5.18 -9.91
C LYS A 53 -0.83 -6.41 -9.26
N LYS A 54 0.35 -6.26 -8.68
CA LYS A 54 1.13 -7.37 -8.08
C LYS A 54 0.38 -8.04 -6.94
N TYR A 55 -0.35 -7.27 -6.14
CA TYR A 55 -1.05 -7.76 -4.95
C TYR A 55 -2.55 -7.91 -5.13
N ASN A 56 -3.06 -7.63 -6.34
CA ASN A 56 -4.46 -7.75 -6.72
C ASN A 56 -5.39 -6.86 -5.90
N PHE A 57 -5.00 -5.59 -5.75
CA PHE A 57 -5.89 -4.54 -5.31
C PHE A 57 -6.61 -3.96 -6.53
N SER A 58 -7.81 -3.43 -6.31
CA SER A 58 -8.61 -2.80 -7.36
C SER A 58 -8.13 -1.37 -7.63
N ASN A 59 -7.74 -0.64 -6.59
CA ASN A 59 -7.31 0.75 -6.69
C ASN A 59 -6.47 1.22 -5.49
N ARG A 60 -5.99 2.46 -5.56
CA ARG A 60 -5.21 3.12 -4.49
C ARG A 60 -6.00 3.25 -3.19
N CYS A 61 -7.31 3.51 -3.26
CA CYS A 61 -8.12 3.69 -2.05
C CYS A 61 -8.29 2.36 -1.29
N GLU A 62 -8.52 1.26 -2.01
CA GLU A 62 -8.54 -0.08 -1.41
C GLU A 62 -7.18 -0.41 -0.76
N LEU A 63 -6.09 -0.15 -1.49
CA LEU A 63 -4.74 -0.29 -0.94
C LEU A 63 -4.58 0.53 0.34
N ALA A 64 -4.93 1.82 0.34
CA ALA A 64 -4.83 2.67 1.52
C ALA A 64 -5.66 2.13 2.69
N ALA A 65 -6.93 1.78 2.46
CA ALA A 65 -7.85 1.33 3.50
C ALA A 65 -7.37 0.07 4.24
N VAL A 66 -6.84 -0.91 3.49
CA VAL A 66 -6.30 -2.16 4.07
C VAL A 66 -5.11 -1.90 5.00
N PHE A 67 -4.24 -0.95 4.63
CA PHE A 67 -3.03 -0.65 5.40
C PHE A 67 -3.24 0.35 6.54
N VAL A 68 -4.17 1.30 6.40
CA VAL A 68 -4.60 2.17 7.51
C VAL A 68 -5.12 1.34 8.68
N ASN A 69 -5.98 0.36 8.41
CA ASN A 69 -6.54 -0.52 9.44
C ASN A 69 -5.44 -1.31 10.17
N SER A 70 -4.43 -1.79 9.44
CA SER A 70 -3.30 -2.54 10.02
C SER A 70 -2.39 -1.66 10.89
N PHE A 71 -2.19 -0.39 10.52
CA PHE A 71 -1.32 0.55 11.24
C PHE A 71 -1.89 0.96 12.60
N TYR A 72 -3.19 1.25 12.68
CA TYR A 72 -3.85 1.59 13.95
C TYR A 72 -3.82 0.43 14.95
N LEU A 73 -4.00 -0.81 14.49
CA LEU A 73 -3.95 -2.00 15.34
C LEU A 73 -2.55 -2.33 15.86
N SER A 74 -1.50 -1.89 15.18
CA SER A 74 -0.10 -2.12 15.60
C SER A 74 0.43 -1.07 16.58
N SER A 75 -0.34 0.00 16.81
CA SER A 75 0.03 1.16 17.64
C SER A 75 -0.67 1.17 19.01
N THR A 76 -1.39 0.09 19.35
CA THR A 76 -2.09 -0.13 20.63
C THR A 76 -1.47 -1.34 21.33
#